data_AF-A0A914KPR1-F1
#
_entry.id   AF-A0A914KPR1-F1
#
_cell.length_a   1.000
_cell.length_b   1.000
_cell.length_c   1.000
_cell.angle_alpha   90.00
_cell.angle_beta   90.00
_cell.angle_gamma   90.00
#
_symmetry.space_group_name_H-M   'P 1'
#
loop_
_entity.id
_entity.type
_entity.pdbx_description
1 polymer ?
#
loop_
_entity_poly.entity_id
_entity_poly.type
_entity_poly.pdbx_seq_one_letter_code
_entity_poly.pdbx_strand_id
1 'polypeptide(L)'
;MSSDSEIDVVGVEEEQNPTTSSRVKKAYSIEKKIEVIEFAKKNSNHAAARRFGVSRSSVIDWRAQEGKLRELPGGGRSLRFMESDEQLANWVRERRKEKDDEIHCFKINGPVSEGRAQLRQARLDNELAKIFEEIDLEEDVENGNESDNSIEM
;
A
#
# COMPACT_ATOMS: atom_id res chain seq x y z
N MET A 1 -42.14 2.86 -73.00
CA MET A 1 -42.36 4.12 -72.27
C MET A 1 -42.32 3.75 -70.80
N SER A 2 -41.15 3.89 -70.16
CA SER A 2 -40.88 4.88 -69.10
C SER A 2 -41.68 4.57 -67.82
N SER A 3 -41.11 4.36 -66.64
CA SER A 3 -39.90 4.96 -66.08
C SER A 3 -39.27 4.08 -65.00
N ASP A 4 -37.94 4.07 -65.03
CA ASP A 4 -37.05 3.68 -63.94
C ASP A 4 -37.18 4.73 -62.82
N SER A 5 -37.43 4.30 -61.58
CA SER A 5 -37.38 5.18 -60.41
C SER A 5 -36.12 4.87 -59.63
N GLU A 6 -35.12 5.69 -59.90
CA GLU A 6 -33.82 5.81 -59.26
C GLU A 6 -33.97 5.96 -57.73
N ILE A 7 -33.36 5.03 -56.98
CA ILE A 7 -33.25 5.10 -55.52
C ILE A 7 -31.90 5.74 -55.19
N ASP A 8 -31.93 6.98 -54.70
CA ASP A 8 -30.76 7.66 -54.17
C ASP A 8 -30.37 7.04 -52.81
N VAL A 9 -29.23 6.35 -52.81
CA VAL A 9 -28.55 5.89 -51.60
C VAL A 9 -27.92 7.11 -50.93
N VAL A 10 -28.66 7.75 -50.03
CA VAL A 10 -28.12 8.77 -49.14
C VAL A 10 -27.11 8.07 -48.23
N GLY A 11 -25.83 8.35 -48.47
CA GLY A 11 -24.71 7.92 -47.64
C GLY A 11 -24.93 8.39 -46.21
N VAL A 12 -25.14 7.44 -45.30
CA VAL A 12 -25.09 7.69 -43.86
C VAL A 12 -23.62 7.98 -43.56
N GLU A 13 -23.32 9.26 -43.39
CA GLU A 13 -22.04 9.73 -42.91
C GLU A 13 -21.77 9.08 -41.54
N GLU A 14 -20.75 8.25 -41.52
CA GLU A 14 -20.27 7.54 -40.34
C GLU A 14 -19.61 8.57 -39.43
N GLU A 15 -20.42 9.19 -38.55
CA GLU A 15 -19.90 10.05 -37.48
C GLU A 15 -18.98 9.22 -36.58
N GLN A 16 -17.68 9.40 -36.79
CA GLN A 16 -16.63 8.90 -35.93
C GLN A 16 -16.74 9.56 -34.55
N ASN A 17 -17.53 8.96 -33.67
CA ASN A 17 -17.48 9.25 -32.24
C ASN A 17 -16.05 8.97 -31.74
N PRO A 18 -15.33 9.95 -31.15
CA PRO A 18 -13.98 9.75 -30.68
C PRO A 18 -13.97 8.67 -29.60
N THR A 19 -13.31 7.56 -29.94
CA THR A 19 -13.07 6.41 -29.07
C THR A 19 -12.67 6.85 -27.67
N THR A 20 -13.47 6.49 -26.68
CA THR A 20 -13.23 6.79 -25.27
C THR A 20 -11.87 6.26 -24.85
N SER A 21 -10.90 7.16 -24.65
CA SER A 21 -9.63 6.84 -24.00
C SER A 21 -9.93 6.21 -22.64
N SER A 22 -9.64 4.90 -22.52
CA SER A 22 -9.75 4.16 -21.27
C SER A 22 -8.83 4.82 -20.23
N ARG A 23 -9.39 5.66 -19.37
CA ARG A 23 -8.63 6.36 -18.33
C ARG A 23 -8.16 5.35 -17.30
N VAL A 24 -6.85 5.07 -17.30
CA VAL A 24 -6.22 4.24 -16.27
C VAL A 24 -6.50 4.83 -14.89
N LYS A 25 -7.11 4.02 -13.99
CA LYS A 25 -7.39 4.43 -12.62
C LYS A 25 -6.08 4.55 -11.84
N LYS A 26 -5.83 5.70 -11.21
CA LYS A 26 -4.69 5.88 -10.32
C LYS A 26 -4.88 5.05 -9.05
N ALA A 27 -3.88 4.23 -8.72
CA ALA A 27 -3.81 3.55 -7.44
C ALA A 27 -3.18 4.46 -6.37
N TYR A 28 -3.62 4.32 -5.12
CA TYR A 28 -3.12 5.08 -3.98
C TYR A 28 -2.83 4.12 -2.83
N SER A 29 -1.71 4.30 -2.13
CA SER A 29 -1.38 3.57 -0.90
C SER A 29 -2.40 3.87 0.20
N ILE A 30 -2.51 2.97 1.18
CA ILE A 30 -3.43 3.11 2.30
C ILE A 30 -3.03 4.31 3.18
N GLU A 31 -1.74 4.43 3.51
CA GLU A 31 -1.17 5.57 4.23
C GLU A 31 -1.57 6.91 3.61
N LYS A 32 -1.41 7.04 2.29
CA LYS A 32 -1.79 8.26 1.56
C LYS A 32 -3.29 8.53 1.65
N LYS A 33 -4.15 7.50 1.59
CA LYS A 33 -5.59 7.69 1.76
C LYS A 33 -5.93 8.17 3.17
N ILE A 34 -5.27 7.63 4.20
CA ILE A 34 -5.45 8.03 5.60
C ILE A 34 -5.01 9.49 5.79
N GLU A 35 -3.85 9.87 5.29
CA GLU A 35 -3.34 11.25 5.35
C GLU A 35 -4.32 12.25 4.71
N VAL A 36 -4.85 11.90 3.52
CA VAL A 36 -5.86 12.70 2.83
C VAL A 36 -7.14 12.84 3.64
N ILE A 37 -7.60 11.77 4.29
CA ILE A 37 -8.80 11.78 5.16
C ILE A 37 -8.58 12.70 6.36
N GLU A 38 -7.44 12.59 7.04
CA GLU A 38 -7.12 13.40 8.23
C GLU A 38 -7.05 14.89 7.88
N PHE A 39 -6.43 15.22 6.75
CA PHE A 39 -6.42 16.60 6.26
C PHE A 39 -7.83 17.09 5.90
N ALA A 40 -8.65 16.25 5.27
CA ALA A 40 -10.02 16.58 4.90
C ALA A 40 -10.95 16.78 6.10
N LYS A 41 -10.70 16.09 7.24
CA LYS A 41 -11.41 16.30 8.51
C LYS A 41 -11.08 17.65 9.14
N LYS A 42 -9.80 18.07 9.10
CA LYS A 42 -9.33 19.34 9.66
C LYS A 42 -9.72 20.56 8.81
N ASN A 43 -9.75 20.39 7.49
CA ASN A 43 -10.03 21.46 6.53
C ASN A 43 -11.35 21.20 5.80
N SER A 44 -11.28 20.73 4.56
CA SER A 44 -12.45 20.34 3.77
C SER A 44 -12.07 19.34 2.68
N ASN A 45 -13.06 18.62 2.15
CA ASN A 45 -12.85 17.67 1.05
C ASN A 45 -12.28 18.36 -0.21
N HIS A 46 -12.67 19.60 -0.46
CA HIS A 46 -12.21 20.34 -1.63
C HIS A 46 -10.75 20.81 -1.47
N ALA A 47 -10.39 21.28 -0.27
CA ALA A 47 -9.01 21.62 0.06
C ALA A 47 -8.09 20.39 -0.03
N ALA A 48 -8.54 19.23 0.46
CA ALA A 48 -7.80 17.97 0.37
C ALA A 48 -7.58 17.53 -1.08
N ALA A 49 -8.63 17.56 -1.91
CA ALA A 49 -8.54 17.23 -3.32
C ALA A 49 -7.48 18.08 -4.06
N ARG A 50 -7.47 19.40 -3.79
CA ARG A 50 -6.50 20.34 -4.36
C ARG A 50 -5.08 20.09 -3.86
N ARG A 51 -4.90 19.89 -2.56
CA ARG A 51 -3.57 19.70 -1.93
C ARG A 51 -2.90 18.40 -2.38
N PHE A 52 -3.65 17.31 -2.46
CA PHE A 52 -3.10 15.98 -2.74
C PHE A 52 -3.22 15.55 -4.21
N GLY A 53 -3.85 16.37 -5.06
CA GLY A 53 -4.06 16.04 -6.47
C GLY A 53 -5.00 14.84 -6.69
N VAL A 54 -5.94 14.65 -5.77
CA VAL A 54 -6.90 13.53 -5.77
C VAL A 54 -8.28 14.05 -6.16
N SER A 55 -9.10 13.21 -6.81
CA SER A 55 -10.48 13.60 -7.11
C SER A 55 -11.31 13.78 -5.83
N ARG A 56 -12.16 14.82 -5.79
CA ARG A 56 -13.05 15.06 -4.65
C ARG A 56 -13.91 13.84 -4.32
N SER A 57 -14.41 13.13 -5.33
CA SER A 57 -15.21 11.91 -5.16
C SER A 57 -14.42 10.84 -4.41
N SER A 58 -13.16 10.61 -4.78
CA SER A 58 -12.30 9.67 -4.05
C SER A 58 -12.11 10.06 -2.59
N VAL A 59 -11.96 11.35 -2.28
CA VAL A 59 -11.85 11.82 -0.89
C VAL A 59 -13.14 11.53 -0.11
N ILE A 60 -14.31 11.74 -0.72
CA ILE A 60 -15.60 11.44 -0.10
C ILE A 60 -15.73 9.93 0.17
N ASP A 61 -15.45 9.12 -0.84
CA ASP A 61 -15.54 7.65 -0.74
C ASP A 61 -14.61 7.11 0.34
N TRP A 62 -13.36 7.58 0.39
CA TRP A 62 -12.39 7.14 1.39
C TRP A 62 -12.77 7.57 2.80
N ARG A 63 -13.35 8.78 2.97
CA ARG A 63 -13.89 9.19 4.28
C ARG A 63 -15.02 8.28 4.73
N ALA A 64 -15.91 7.86 3.83
CA ALA A 64 -16.98 6.91 4.14
C ALA A 64 -16.43 5.50 4.48
N GLN A 65 -15.27 5.15 3.93
CA GLN A 65 -14.60 3.85 4.12
C GLN A 65 -13.46 3.90 5.17
N GLU A 66 -13.36 4.97 5.97
CA GLU A 66 -12.21 5.21 6.85
C GLU A 66 -11.95 4.06 7.82
N GLY A 67 -13.00 3.53 8.46
CA GLY A 67 -12.86 2.39 9.38
C GLY A 67 -12.20 1.19 8.71
N LYS A 68 -12.68 0.83 7.51
CA LYS A 68 -12.12 -0.28 6.71
C LYS A 68 -10.69 -0.01 6.24
N LEU A 69 -10.36 1.26 5.96
CA LEU A 69 -9.02 1.66 5.54
C LEU A 69 -8.01 1.58 6.70
N ARG A 70 -8.46 1.74 7.95
CA ARG A 70 -7.62 1.58 9.15
C ARG A 70 -7.48 0.11 9.57
N GLU A 71 -8.52 -0.70 9.38
CA GLU A 71 -8.53 -2.12 9.76
C GLU A 71 -7.74 -3.02 8.79
N LEU A 72 -7.67 -2.67 7.50
CA LEU A 72 -7.05 -3.52 6.49
C LEU A 72 -5.67 -2.96 6.10
N PRO A 73 -4.57 -3.67 6.41
CA PRO A 73 -3.22 -3.26 5.98
C PRO A 73 -2.99 -3.44 4.47
N GLY A 74 -3.99 -3.90 3.70
CA GLY A 74 -3.84 -4.16 2.27
C GLY A 74 -5.15 -4.30 1.52
N GLY A 75 -5.09 -4.10 0.20
CA GLY A 75 -6.21 -4.31 -0.73
C GLY A 75 -6.41 -5.77 -1.14
N GLY A 76 -6.01 -6.72 -0.28
CA GLY A 76 -6.11 -8.16 -0.53
C GLY A 76 -7.55 -8.67 -0.46
N ARG A 77 -7.75 -9.93 -0.87
CA ARG A 77 -9.03 -10.62 -0.68
C ARG A 77 -9.26 -10.88 0.81
N SER A 78 -10.50 -10.73 1.26
CA SER A 78 -10.91 -11.12 2.61
C SER A 78 -10.62 -12.60 2.84
N LEU A 79 -9.89 -12.89 3.93
CA LEU A 79 -9.61 -14.26 4.38
C LEU A 79 -10.93 -14.90 4.82
N ARG A 80 -11.39 -15.91 4.09
CA ARG A 80 -12.65 -16.61 4.41
C ARG A 80 -12.51 -17.56 5.59
N PHE A 81 -11.29 -18.01 5.86
CA PHE A 81 -10.97 -18.96 6.93
C PHE A 81 -9.70 -18.50 7.63
N MET A 82 -9.83 -17.55 8.55
CA MET A 82 -8.68 -16.91 9.22
C MET A 82 -7.73 -17.94 9.83
N GLU A 83 -8.27 -18.94 10.53
CA GLU A 83 -7.47 -20.01 11.15
C GLU A 83 -6.76 -20.90 10.13
N SER A 84 -7.45 -21.30 9.06
CA SER A 84 -6.84 -22.14 8.01
C SER A 84 -5.77 -21.38 7.22
N ASP A 85 -6.02 -20.10 6.94
CA ASP A 85 -5.05 -19.23 6.25
C ASP A 85 -3.83 -18.97 7.14
N GLU A 86 -4.00 -18.84 8.45
CA GLU A 86 -2.90 -18.76 9.42
C GLU A 86 -2.10 -20.06 9.52
N GLN A 87 -2.78 -21.20 9.62
CA GLN A 87 -2.13 -22.53 9.62
C GLN A 87 -1.34 -22.74 8.32
N LEU A 88 -1.92 -22.37 7.17
CA LEU A 88 -1.23 -22.44 5.88
C LEU A 88 -0.02 -21.50 5.85
N ALA A 89 -0.15 -20.27 6.36
CA ALA A 89 0.96 -19.32 6.41
C ALA A 89 2.11 -19.84 7.29
N ASN A 90 1.81 -20.41 8.46
CA ASN A 90 2.79 -21.03 9.34
C ASN A 90 3.47 -22.22 8.67
N TRP A 91 2.70 -23.12 8.06
CA TRP A 91 3.24 -24.26 7.33
C TRP A 91 4.16 -23.84 6.17
N VAL A 92 3.81 -22.79 5.41
CA VAL A 92 4.67 -22.26 4.35
C VAL A 92 5.96 -21.68 4.93
N ARG A 93 5.90 -20.93 6.04
CA ARG A 93 7.09 -20.37 6.70
C ARG A 93 8.02 -21.49 7.19
N GLU A 94 7.48 -22.52 7.84
CA GLU A 94 8.23 -23.67 8.33
C GLU A 94 8.92 -24.43 7.20
N ARG A 95 8.19 -24.75 6.12
CA ARG A 95 8.78 -25.43 4.96
C ARG A 95 9.85 -24.61 4.24
N ARG A 96 9.72 -23.28 4.24
CA ARG A 96 10.76 -22.40 3.67
C ARG A 96 12.02 -22.42 4.53
N LYS A 97 11.89 -22.38 5.86
CA LYS A 97 13.04 -22.49 6.78
C LYS A 97 13.84 -23.79 6.53
N GLU A 98 13.15 -24.91 6.29
CA GLU A 98 13.78 -26.21 6.02
C GLU A 98 14.46 -26.26 4.64
N LYS A 99 13.80 -25.74 3.59
CA LYS A 99 14.29 -25.84 2.20
C LYS A 99 15.26 -24.75 1.79
N ASP A 100 15.42 -23.68 2.55
CA ASP A 100 16.42 -22.64 2.28
C ASP A 100 17.84 -23.21 2.20
N ASP A 101 18.08 -24.35 2.87
CA ASP A 101 19.32 -25.09 2.88
C ASP A 101 19.56 -25.89 1.58
N GLU A 102 18.50 -26.14 0.81
CA GLU A 102 18.52 -26.85 -0.48
C GLU A 102 18.57 -25.90 -1.69
N ILE A 103 18.31 -24.60 -1.49
CA ILE A 103 18.31 -23.62 -2.56
C ILE A 103 19.73 -23.49 -3.14
N HIS A 104 19.89 -23.92 -4.39
CA HIS A 104 21.17 -24.01 -5.08
C HIS A 104 21.95 -22.68 -5.13
N CYS A 105 21.27 -21.52 -5.18
CA CYS A 105 21.94 -20.22 -5.26
C CYS A 105 22.69 -19.82 -3.98
N PHE A 106 22.41 -20.48 -2.85
CA PHE A 106 23.03 -20.25 -1.54
C PHE A 106 24.08 -21.30 -1.14
N LYS A 107 24.45 -22.21 -2.06
CA LYS A 107 25.53 -23.17 -1.83
C LYS A 107 26.89 -22.45 -1.80
N ILE A 108 27.89 -23.06 -1.17
CA ILE A 108 29.25 -22.51 -1.02
C ILE A 108 29.88 -22.13 -2.38
N ASN A 109 29.52 -22.83 -3.46
CA ASN A 109 29.98 -22.58 -4.83
C ASN A 109 28.94 -21.84 -5.70
N GLY A 110 27.87 -21.34 -5.11
CA GLY A 110 26.80 -20.62 -5.80
C GLY A 110 27.15 -19.15 -6.04
N PRO A 111 26.44 -18.46 -6.96
CA PRO A 111 26.70 -17.05 -7.28
C PRO A 111 26.44 -16.09 -6.10
N VAL A 112 25.70 -16.52 -5.07
CA VAL A 112 25.37 -15.71 -3.89
C VAL A 112 25.49 -16.55 -2.61
N SER A 113 26.68 -17.08 -2.34
CA SER A 113 26.96 -17.93 -1.17
C SER A 113 26.63 -17.25 0.17
N GLU A 114 26.83 -15.93 0.28
CA GLU A 114 26.52 -15.14 1.48
C GLU A 114 25.03 -14.78 1.62
N GLY A 115 24.22 -14.95 0.57
CA GLY A 115 22.81 -14.53 0.56
C GLY A 115 21.96 -15.24 1.62
N ARG A 116 22.37 -16.45 2.04
CA ARG A 116 21.73 -17.22 3.11
C ARG A 116 21.88 -16.58 4.49
N ALA A 117 23.07 -16.07 4.81
CA ALA A 117 23.32 -15.39 6.07
C ALA A 117 22.51 -14.08 6.13
N GLN A 118 22.48 -13.33 5.02
CA GLN A 118 21.67 -12.11 4.89
C GLN A 118 20.17 -12.38 5.03
N LEU A 119 19.66 -13.46 4.44
CA LEU A 119 18.25 -13.85 4.54
C LEU A 119 17.85 -14.26 5.96
N ARG A 120 18.75 -14.94 6.69
CA ARG A 120 18.53 -15.30 8.10
C ARG A 120 18.55 -14.05 8.99
N GLN A 121 19.51 -13.15 8.77
CA GLN A 121 19.61 -11.89 9.51
C GLN A 121 18.37 -11.01 9.31
N ALA A 122 17.95 -10.77 8.06
CA ALA A 122 16.79 -9.94 7.75
C ALA A 122 15.46 -10.48 8.35
N ARG A 123 15.37 -11.80 8.58
CA ARG A 123 14.22 -12.40 9.25
C ARG A 123 14.27 -12.25 10.77
N LEU A 124 15.45 -12.40 11.38
CA LEU A 124 15.64 -12.08 12.79
C LEU A 124 15.38 -10.60 13.05
N ASP A 125 15.85 -9.71 12.19
CA ASP A 125 15.61 -8.26 12.33
C ASP A 125 14.11 -7.92 12.26
N ASN A 126 13.33 -8.65 11.45
CA ASN A 126 11.86 -8.50 11.39
C ASN A 126 11.16 -9.06 12.65
N GLU A 127 11.70 -10.12 13.27
CA GLU A 127 11.22 -10.61 14.57
C GLU A 127 11.63 -9.69 15.73
N LEU A 128 12.84 -9.12 15.70
CA LEU A 128 13.32 -8.13 16.67
C LEU A 128 12.53 -6.82 16.58
N ALA A 129 12.19 -6.36 15.37
CA ALA A 129 11.37 -5.16 15.19
C ALA A 129 10.01 -5.28 15.90
N LYS A 130 9.41 -6.48 15.91
CA LYS A 130 8.15 -6.76 16.63
C LYS A 130 8.32 -6.78 18.14
N ILE A 131 9.46 -7.29 18.63
CA ILE A 131 9.77 -7.30 20.06
C ILE A 131 10.08 -5.88 20.56
N PHE A 132 10.76 -5.05 19.76
CA PHE A 132 11.04 -3.65 20.09
C PHE A 132 9.77 -2.79 20.17
N GLU A 133 8.74 -3.08 19.38
CA GLU A 133 7.43 -2.43 19.50
C GLU A 133 6.67 -2.82 20.78
N GLU A 134 7.01 -3.95 21.39
CA GLU A 134 6.35 -4.48 22.60
C GLU A 134 7.05 -4.08 23.92
N ILE A 135 8.26 -3.50 23.83
CA ILE A 135 8.93 -2.90 24.97
C ILE A 135 8.40 -1.48 25.14
N ASP A 136 7.42 -1.30 26.05
CA ASP A 136 7.06 0.02 26.58
C ASP A 136 8.28 0.61 27.30
N LEU A 137 9.02 1.47 26.60
CA LEU A 137 9.99 2.35 27.22
C LEU A 137 9.21 3.43 27.98
N GLU A 138 8.83 3.16 29.22
CA GLU A 138 8.49 4.24 30.15
C GLU A 138 9.73 5.15 30.22
N GLU A 139 9.60 6.36 29.66
CA GLU A 139 10.60 7.42 29.81
C GLU A 139 10.78 7.68 31.30
N ASP A 140 11.87 7.15 31.87
CA ASP A 140 12.39 7.63 33.14
C ASP A 140 12.63 9.13 32.95
N VAL A 141 11.76 9.94 33.54
CA VAL A 141 11.86 11.39 33.57
C VAL A 141 13.18 11.72 34.28
N GLU A 142 14.20 12.00 33.49
CA GLU A 142 15.48 12.47 33.98
C GLU A 142 15.24 13.82 34.68
N ASN A 143 15.21 13.79 36.01
CA ASN A 143 15.21 15.00 36.81
C ASN A 143 16.41 15.85 36.39
N GLY A 144 16.11 16.99 35.78
CA GLY A 144 17.09 17.97 35.37
C GLY A 144 17.90 18.43 36.57
N ASN A 145 19.17 18.04 36.60
CA ASN A 145 20.13 18.66 37.49
C ASN A 145 20.55 19.99 36.85
N GLU A 146 19.90 21.08 37.27
CA GLU A 146 20.33 22.45 36.98
C GLU A 146 21.72 22.67 37.62
N SER A 147 22.77 22.41 36.85
CA SER A 147 24.11 22.84 37.20
C SER A 147 24.33 24.25 36.69
N ASP A 148 24.13 25.20 37.61
CA ASP A 148 24.61 26.58 37.58
C ASP A 148 26.02 26.67 36.97
N ASN A 149 26.17 27.50 35.94
CA ASN A 149 27.47 28.02 35.52
C ASN A 149 27.32 29.51 35.23
N SER A 150 27.13 30.25 36.32
CA SER A 150 27.61 31.61 36.45
C SER A 150 29.09 31.68 36.10
N ILE A 151 29.45 32.30 34.96
CA ILE A 151 30.70 33.04 34.87
C ILE A 151 30.53 34.26 33.95
N GLU A 152 30.57 35.43 34.58
CA GLU A 152 30.70 36.74 33.95
C GLU A 152 32.10 36.88 33.34
N MET A 153 32.19 37.29 32.08
CA MET A 153 33.05 38.39 31.62
C MET A 153 32.75 38.78 30.17
#